data_AF-A0A2H0PPA4-F1
#
_entry.id   AF-A0A2H0PPA4-F1
#
_cell.length_a   1.000
_cell.length_b   1.000
_cell.length_c   1.000
_cell.angle_alpha   90.00
_cell.angle_beta   90.00
_cell.angle_gamma   90.00
#
_symmetry.space_group_name_H-M   'P 1'
#
loop_
_entity.id
_entity.type
_entity.pdbx_description
1 polymer ?
#
loop_
_entity_poly.entity_id
_entity_poly.type
_entity_poly.pdbx_seq_one_letter_code
_entity_poly.pdbx_strand_id
1 'polypeptide(L)'
;MDKLLLFLLSANSKTRDQLKNALKSEFEVVSHSTAESLLSELRKQRPHGIVMDLSVKDKPPFYIIDKVRNSPATRGLEFVIVSRDASKENLEKAVRAGVSHFIGIPFEKDVLLEKIRIAFGAIPAHQVQNYFSLENESKVKVVSYGRISYISKEGIHFECRLRLAPDDELYITSPLSQELGLQGIKLKVTGTSQDVYYNYPSAVDAAWVDEKQKKLIGSWVTSHRELNSPKKTKILFIHPELNSQREFLNQTNQTHYSVRFANHIDEALESFNYMKPACVVIHSKEWTQTSSVLQSKIQDSLVKLNAQWIFVQDEDSEPPDQSHFKLLPGFSPPQISATVMAVEKLCPILPADPDKLYFSKTLEDSRLKIYFFGKTLELGETGCRLALEFEPVPPCNLQLDMKSLSKQNLRNPYVRAWPPVMKLSGDLAAKEKLRFGVMTHFLGIDDHHGQALRLFIREAEMKERIAAVAAIAPKMGDEPAPADESSQDTPPKNEN
;
A
#
# COMPACT_ATOMS: atom_id res chain seq x y z
N MET A 1 6.66 -29.97 -3.53
CA MET A 1 5.89 -28.72 -3.43
C MET A 1 5.92 -28.08 -4.80
N ASP A 2 4.77 -27.68 -5.32
CA ASP A 2 4.71 -26.92 -6.57
C ASP A 2 5.37 -25.57 -6.36
N LYS A 3 6.19 -25.15 -7.34
CA LYS A 3 6.88 -23.86 -7.27
C LYS A 3 5.87 -22.73 -7.40
N LEU A 4 6.04 -21.67 -6.63
CA LEU A 4 5.22 -20.48 -6.81
C LEU A 4 5.51 -19.85 -8.18
N LEU A 5 4.46 -19.65 -8.98
CA LEU A 5 4.50 -18.94 -10.25
C LEU A 5 4.75 -17.43 -10.03
N LEU A 6 5.79 -16.89 -10.65
CA LEU A 6 6.12 -15.46 -10.71
C LEU A 6 6.14 -14.97 -12.15
N PHE A 7 5.65 -13.75 -12.35
CA PHE A 7 5.85 -13.04 -13.61
C PHE A 7 7.03 -12.09 -13.51
N LEU A 8 7.92 -12.16 -14.49
CA LEU A 8 9.10 -11.30 -14.61
C LEU A 8 8.92 -10.35 -15.79
N LEU A 9 8.91 -9.04 -15.55
CA LEU A 9 8.84 -8.03 -16.60
C LEU A 9 10.17 -7.27 -16.69
N SER A 10 10.87 -7.38 -17.82
CA SER A 10 12.06 -6.55 -18.14
C SER A 10 12.26 -6.46 -19.65
N ALA A 11 12.42 -5.24 -20.17
CA ALA A 11 12.77 -5.04 -21.59
C ALA A 11 14.25 -5.37 -21.87
N ASN A 12 15.12 -5.31 -20.86
CA ASN A 12 16.53 -5.64 -20.99
C ASN A 12 16.73 -7.17 -20.93
N SER A 13 17.18 -7.78 -22.04
CA SER A 13 17.40 -9.24 -22.11
C SER A 13 18.40 -9.74 -21.07
N LYS A 14 19.52 -9.05 -20.87
CA LYS A 14 20.55 -9.43 -19.90
C LYS A 14 20.01 -9.38 -18.45
N THR A 15 19.29 -8.33 -18.08
CA THR A 15 18.64 -8.23 -16.76
C THR A 15 17.60 -9.33 -16.58
N ARG A 16 16.77 -9.58 -17.61
CA ARG A 16 15.75 -10.63 -17.60
C ARG A 16 16.37 -12.02 -17.42
N ASP A 17 17.46 -12.33 -18.13
CA ASP A 17 18.16 -13.61 -18.01
C ASP A 17 18.83 -13.76 -16.64
N GLN A 18 19.45 -12.69 -16.13
CA GLN A 18 20.03 -12.68 -14.78
C GLN A 18 18.97 -12.96 -13.71
N LEU A 19 17.83 -12.26 -13.75
CA LEU A 19 16.72 -12.46 -12.82
C LEU A 19 16.12 -13.86 -12.97
N LYS A 20 15.83 -14.31 -14.20
CA LYS A 20 15.29 -15.65 -14.45
C LYS A 20 16.22 -16.73 -13.89
N ASN A 21 17.53 -16.60 -14.08
CA ASN A 21 18.52 -17.54 -13.55
C ASN A 21 18.61 -17.52 -12.02
N ALA A 22 18.47 -16.34 -11.39
CA ALA A 22 18.45 -16.22 -9.94
C ALA A 22 17.19 -16.86 -9.31
N LEU A 23 16.04 -16.75 -9.98
CA LEU A 23 14.73 -17.14 -9.44
C LEU A 23 14.32 -18.59 -9.75
N LYS A 24 14.76 -19.16 -10.88
CA LYS A 24 14.32 -20.50 -11.35
C LYS A 24 14.59 -21.66 -10.38
N SER A 25 15.50 -21.48 -9.40
CA SER A 25 15.76 -22.51 -8.38
C SER A 25 14.53 -22.76 -7.51
N GLU A 26 13.76 -21.71 -7.20
CA GLU A 26 12.66 -21.77 -6.22
C GLU A 26 11.29 -21.45 -6.83
N PHE A 27 11.26 -20.69 -7.91
CA PHE A 27 10.04 -20.18 -8.52
C PHE A 27 9.88 -20.69 -9.94
N GLU A 28 8.64 -20.87 -10.37
CA GLU A 28 8.31 -20.96 -11.78
C GLU A 28 8.25 -19.54 -12.34
N VAL A 29 8.98 -19.25 -13.42
CA VAL A 29 9.15 -17.88 -13.91
C VAL A 29 8.71 -17.77 -15.35
N VAL A 30 7.62 -17.04 -15.58
CA VAL A 30 7.16 -16.62 -16.91
C VAL A 30 7.66 -15.21 -17.16
N SER A 31 8.39 -15.01 -18.26
CA SER A 31 9.10 -13.74 -18.53
C SER A 31 8.44 -12.97 -19.67
N HIS A 32 8.33 -11.66 -19.48
CA HIS A 32 7.74 -10.71 -20.41
C HIS A 32 8.74 -9.59 -20.72
N SER A 33 8.81 -9.18 -21.99
CA SER A 33 9.63 -8.06 -22.44
C SER A 33 8.87 -6.74 -22.57
N THR A 34 7.53 -6.79 -22.58
CA THR A 34 6.65 -5.64 -22.76
C THR A 34 5.52 -5.64 -21.73
N ALA A 35 5.01 -4.45 -21.40
CA ALA A 35 3.86 -4.31 -20.51
C ALA A 35 2.61 -4.97 -21.11
N GLU A 36 2.41 -4.87 -22.42
CA GLU A 36 1.27 -5.50 -23.10
C GLU A 36 1.26 -7.03 -22.95
N SER A 37 2.42 -7.68 -23.11
CA SER A 37 2.54 -9.12 -22.93
C SER A 37 2.19 -9.53 -21.49
N LEU A 38 2.72 -8.81 -20.50
CA LEU A 38 2.40 -9.05 -19.07
C LEU A 38 0.89 -8.90 -18.81
N LEU A 39 0.30 -7.78 -19.25
CA LEU A 39 -1.11 -7.47 -18.99
C LEU A 39 -2.06 -8.42 -19.72
N SER A 40 -1.68 -8.93 -20.90
CA SER A 40 -2.43 -9.96 -21.62
C SER A 40 -2.37 -11.30 -20.87
N GLU A 41 -1.20 -11.67 -20.36
CA GLU A 41 -1.01 -12.92 -19.63
C GLU A 41 -1.74 -12.93 -18.28
N LEU A 42 -1.77 -11.80 -17.58
CA LEU A 42 -2.52 -11.61 -16.33
C LEU A 42 -4.04 -11.82 -16.48
N ARG A 43 -4.57 -11.82 -17.71
CA ARG A 43 -5.98 -12.15 -17.98
C ARG A 43 -6.21 -13.66 -18.13
N LYS A 44 -5.15 -14.43 -18.42
CA LYS A 44 -5.21 -15.88 -18.66
C LYS A 44 -4.89 -16.68 -17.42
N GLN A 45 -3.91 -16.22 -16.64
CA GLN A 45 -3.46 -16.90 -15.43
C GLN A 45 -2.99 -15.90 -14.38
N ARG A 46 -3.13 -16.27 -13.11
CA ARG A 46 -2.79 -15.41 -11.96
C ARG A 46 -1.48 -15.86 -11.32
N PRO A 47 -0.40 -15.07 -11.38
CA PRO A 47 0.83 -15.39 -10.66
C PRO A 47 0.68 -15.12 -9.16
N HIS A 48 1.64 -15.58 -8.37
CA HIS A 48 1.75 -15.25 -6.94
C HIS A 48 2.34 -13.85 -6.72
N GLY A 49 3.11 -13.34 -7.67
CA GLY A 49 3.73 -12.02 -7.59
C GLY A 49 4.39 -11.59 -8.90
N ILE A 50 4.75 -10.31 -8.97
CA ILE A 50 5.39 -9.71 -10.15
C ILE A 50 6.75 -9.14 -9.74
N VAL A 51 7.81 -9.58 -10.42
CA VAL A 51 9.13 -8.96 -10.38
C VAL A 51 9.26 -8.06 -11.59
N MET A 52 9.44 -6.75 -11.38
CA MET A 52 9.41 -5.76 -12.46
C MET A 52 10.68 -4.92 -12.49
N ASP A 53 11.30 -4.85 -13.66
CA ASP A 53 12.32 -3.87 -13.99
C ASP A 53 11.69 -2.61 -14.57
N LEU A 54 12.24 -1.44 -14.22
CA LEU A 54 11.78 -0.14 -14.72
C LEU A 54 12.25 0.15 -16.17
N SER A 55 13.02 -0.74 -16.80
CA SER A 55 13.54 -0.57 -18.17
C SER A 55 12.48 -0.64 -19.29
N VAL A 56 11.23 -0.94 -18.96
CA VAL A 56 10.12 -1.12 -19.91
C VAL A 56 9.82 0.18 -20.67
N LYS A 57 9.67 0.08 -22.00
CA LYS A 57 9.55 1.27 -22.89
C LYS A 57 8.17 1.47 -23.50
N ASP A 58 7.35 0.42 -23.62
CA ASP A 58 6.04 0.49 -24.29
C ASP A 58 4.98 1.19 -23.43
N LYS A 59 5.17 1.23 -22.10
CA LYS A 59 4.35 1.99 -21.14
C LYS A 59 5.23 2.54 -20.01
N PRO A 60 4.84 3.66 -19.38
CA PRO A 60 5.49 4.12 -18.15
C PRO A 60 5.44 3.03 -17.07
N PRO A 61 6.54 2.70 -16.37
CA PRO A 61 6.57 1.55 -15.44
C PRO A 61 5.52 1.60 -14.33
N PHE A 62 5.32 2.76 -13.70
CA PHE A 62 4.35 2.91 -12.61
C PHE A 62 2.89 2.90 -13.08
N TYR A 63 2.63 3.15 -14.37
CA TYR A 63 1.31 2.96 -14.96
C TYR A 63 0.92 1.47 -14.97
N ILE A 64 1.89 0.56 -15.12
CA ILE A 64 1.66 -0.89 -15.11
C ILE A 64 1.17 -1.32 -13.72
N ILE A 65 1.85 -0.86 -12.67
CA ILE A 65 1.42 -1.12 -11.28
C ILE A 65 0.02 -0.55 -11.06
N ASP A 66 -0.25 0.68 -11.48
CA ASP A 66 -1.60 1.27 -11.35
C ASP A 66 -2.68 0.43 -12.07
N LYS A 67 -2.41 -0.04 -13.30
CA LYS A 67 -3.35 -0.92 -14.02
C LYS A 67 -3.64 -2.22 -13.30
N VAL A 68 -2.61 -2.87 -12.76
CA VAL A 68 -2.76 -4.10 -11.97
C VAL A 68 -3.54 -3.82 -10.68
N ARG A 69 -3.23 -2.73 -9.98
CA ARG A 69 -3.92 -2.33 -8.73
C ARG A 69 -5.38 -1.89 -8.95
N ASN A 70 -5.77 -1.52 -10.17
CA ASN A 70 -7.12 -1.10 -10.50
C ASN A 70 -8.03 -2.23 -11.04
N SER A 71 -7.51 -3.45 -11.20
CA SER A 71 -8.29 -4.63 -11.59
C SER A 71 -8.63 -5.50 -10.36
N PRO A 72 -9.90 -5.86 -10.10
CA PRO A 72 -10.28 -6.72 -8.98
C PRO A 72 -9.50 -8.04 -8.93
N ALA A 73 -9.28 -8.69 -10.07
CA ALA A 73 -8.60 -9.98 -10.16
C ALA A 73 -7.10 -9.92 -9.81
N THR A 74 -6.45 -8.77 -10.01
CA THR A 74 -4.98 -8.65 -9.90
C THR A 74 -4.51 -7.59 -8.89
N ARG A 75 -5.42 -6.84 -8.26
CA ARG A 75 -5.06 -5.77 -7.32
C ARG A 75 -4.31 -6.24 -6.07
N GLY A 76 -4.48 -7.51 -5.69
CA GLY A 76 -3.79 -8.12 -4.57
C GLY A 76 -2.36 -8.57 -4.88
N LEU A 77 -1.94 -8.56 -6.15
CA LEU A 77 -0.61 -9.03 -6.53
C LEU A 77 0.48 -8.11 -5.98
N GLU A 78 1.46 -8.69 -5.33
CA GLU A 78 2.62 -7.96 -4.84
C GLU A 78 3.65 -7.69 -5.94
N PHE A 79 4.32 -6.55 -5.83
CA PHE A 79 5.36 -6.13 -6.76
C PHE A 79 6.71 -6.03 -6.06
N VAL A 80 7.74 -6.63 -6.65
CA VAL A 80 9.15 -6.36 -6.32
C VAL A 80 9.77 -5.64 -7.50
N ILE A 81 10.17 -4.38 -7.31
CA ILE A 81 10.90 -3.63 -8.33
C ILE A 81 12.38 -3.98 -8.23
N VAL A 82 13.01 -4.29 -9.37
CA VAL A 82 14.45 -4.45 -9.49
C VAL A 82 14.98 -3.49 -10.55
N SER A 83 15.79 -2.49 -10.19
CA SER A 83 16.18 -1.44 -11.14
C SER A 83 17.62 -0.99 -11.00
N ARG A 84 18.21 -0.55 -12.11
CA ARG A 84 19.47 0.22 -12.13
C ARG A 84 19.28 1.67 -11.70
N ASP A 85 18.07 2.21 -11.84
CA ASP A 85 17.74 3.59 -11.44
C ASP A 85 17.04 3.58 -10.08
N ALA A 86 17.85 3.60 -9.02
CA ALA A 86 17.42 3.72 -7.62
C ALA A 86 17.33 5.18 -7.15
N SER A 87 17.03 6.12 -8.05
CA SER A 87 16.85 7.51 -7.67
C SER A 87 15.76 7.67 -6.60
N LYS A 88 15.94 8.68 -5.73
CA LYS A 88 14.96 9.03 -4.68
C LYS A 88 13.54 9.20 -5.24
N GLU A 89 13.41 9.78 -6.43
CA GLU A 89 12.14 9.98 -7.10
C GLU A 89 11.45 8.64 -7.44
N ASN A 90 12.19 7.68 -8.00
CA ASN A 90 11.63 6.36 -8.31
C ASN A 90 11.30 5.54 -7.07
N LEU A 91 12.11 5.65 -6.01
CA LEU A 91 11.81 5.03 -4.73
C LEU A 91 10.52 5.62 -4.13
N GLU A 92 10.36 6.95 -4.17
CA GLU A 92 9.11 7.61 -3.78
C GLU A 92 7.90 7.13 -4.57
N LYS A 93 8.02 7.04 -5.90
CA LYS A 93 6.95 6.54 -6.77
C LYS A 93 6.60 5.09 -6.44
N ALA A 94 7.59 4.24 -6.21
CA ALA A 94 7.43 2.85 -5.83
C ALA A 94 6.69 2.68 -4.50
N VAL A 95 7.10 3.46 -3.50
CA VAL A 95 6.46 3.49 -2.18
C VAL A 95 5.00 3.93 -2.31
N ARG A 96 4.73 5.03 -3.03
CA ARG A 96 3.37 5.52 -3.30
C ARG A 96 2.53 4.51 -4.09
N ALA A 97 3.14 3.73 -4.97
CA ALA A 97 2.48 2.69 -5.77
C ALA A 97 2.21 1.39 -4.97
N GLY A 98 2.68 1.30 -3.72
CA GLY A 98 2.41 0.14 -2.88
C GLY A 98 3.25 -1.07 -3.25
N VAL A 99 4.50 -0.93 -3.71
CA VAL A 99 5.38 -2.07 -4.00
C VAL A 99 5.99 -2.68 -2.74
N SER A 100 6.15 -4.01 -2.74
CA SER A 100 6.72 -4.81 -1.65
C SER A 100 8.16 -4.53 -1.38
N HIS A 101 8.98 -4.50 -2.43
CA HIS A 101 10.39 -4.20 -2.29
C HIS A 101 10.87 -3.42 -3.51
N PHE A 102 11.92 -2.65 -3.29
CA PHE A 102 12.73 -2.05 -4.33
C PHE A 102 14.15 -2.59 -4.14
N ILE A 103 14.80 -3.03 -5.22
CA ILE A 103 16.12 -3.65 -5.19
C ILE A 103 16.96 -2.99 -6.27
N GLY A 104 18.12 -2.46 -5.87
CA GLY A 104 19.10 -1.91 -6.80
C GLY A 104 19.82 -3.01 -7.59
N ILE A 105 20.29 -2.69 -8.79
CA ILE A 105 21.22 -3.53 -9.56
C ILE A 105 22.61 -2.86 -9.51
N PRO A 106 23.70 -3.56 -9.14
CA PRO A 106 23.79 -5.01 -8.89
C PRO A 106 23.11 -5.46 -7.58
N PHE A 107 22.74 -6.74 -7.52
CA PHE A 107 22.16 -7.38 -6.32
C PHE A 107 22.84 -8.72 -6.06
N GLU A 108 22.88 -9.11 -4.80
CA GLU A 108 23.19 -10.48 -4.39
C GLU A 108 21.98 -11.39 -4.56
N LYS A 109 22.20 -12.62 -5.02
CA LYS A 109 21.14 -13.59 -5.28
C LYS A 109 20.32 -13.88 -4.03
N ASP A 110 20.98 -14.06 -2.89
CA ASP A 110 20.31 -14.45 -1.65
C ASP A 110 19.43 -13.31 -1.11
N VAL A 111 19.91 -12.05 -1.20
CA VAL A 111 19.12 -10.85 -0.86
C VAL A 111 17.88 -10.71 -1.75
N LEU A 112 18.01 -10.99 -3.06
CA LEU A 112 16.88 -10.97 -3.98
C LEU A 112 15.83 -12.04 -3.60
N LEU A 113 16.27 -13.27 -3.37
CA LEU A 113 15.40 -14.39 -3.00
C LEU A 113 14.71 -14.13 -1.67
N GLU A 114 15.44 -13.65 -0.66
CA GLU A 114 14.89 -13.27 0.64
C GLU A 114 13.75 -12.26 0.49
N LYS A 115 14.00 -11.12 -0.17
CA LYS A 115 12.99 -10.07 -0.37
C LYS A 115 11.76 -10.56 -1.13
N ILE A 116 11.94 -11.46 -2.10
CA ILE A 116 10.84 -12.09 -2.84
C ILE A 116 10.05 -13.04 -1.94
N ARG A 117 10.72 -13.86 -1.13
CA ARG A 117 10.03 -14.74 -0.19
C ARG A 117 9.25 -13.93 0.85
N ILE A 118 9.81 -12.83 1.38
CA ILE A 118 9.09 -11.92 2.30
C ILE A 118 7.87 -11.32 1.59
N ALA A 119 8.05 -10.77 0.40
CA ALA A 119 6.99 -10.12 -0.37
C ALA A 119 5.81 -11.06 -0.65
N PHE A 120 6.11 -12.31 -0.99
CA PHE A 120 5.13 -13.27 -1.50
C PHE A 120 4.74 -14.33 -0.45
N GLY A 121 5.11 -14.12 0.83
CA GLY A 121 4.68 -14.96 1.95
C GLY A 121 5.34 -16.34 2.04
N ALA A 122 6.51 -16.52 1.44
CA ALA A 122 7.25 -17.79 1.42
C ALA A 122 8.30 -17.96 2.55
N ILE A 123 8.36 -17.06 3.54
CA ILE A 123 9.22 -17.23 4.73
C ILE A 123 8.38 -17.62 5.96
N PRO A 124 8.66 -18.79 6.58
CA PRO A 124 8.25 -19.07 7.94
C PRO A 124 9.02 -18.17 8.94
N ALA A 125 8.31 -17.56 9.90
CA ALA A 125 8.84 -16.56 10.84
C ALA A 125 10.13 -16.94 11.62
N HIS A 126 10.53 -18.22 11.65
CA HIS A 126 11.71 -18.69 12.37
C HIS A 126 13.05 -18.47 11.64
N GLN A 127 13.07 -18.22 10.33
CA GLN A 127 14.33 -17.95 9.60
C GLN A 127 14.85 -16.51 9.73
N VAL A 128 14.12 -15.64 10.46
CA VAL A 128 14.54 -14.27 10.79
C VAL A 128 15.65 -14.24 11.87
N GLN A 129 16.03 -15.39 12.43
CA GLN A 129 16.93 -15.50 13.59
C GLN A 129 18.41 -15.12 13.34
N ASN A 130 18.83 -14.81 12.10
CA ASN A 130 20.21 -14.43 11.78
C ASN A 130 20.43 -12.93 11.50
N TYR A 131 19.41 -12.07 11.69
CA TYR A 131 19.56 -10.62 11.50
C TYR A 131 20.00 -9.95 12.79
N PHE A 132 21.04 -9.12 12.71
CA PHE A 132 21.42 -8.25 13.83
C PHE A 132 20.30 -7.25 14.09
N SER A 133 19.94 -7.10 15.35
CA SER A 133 19.04 -6.06 15.83
C SER A 133 19.49 -5.49 17.16
N LEU A 134 19.13 -4.23 17.40
CA LEU A 134 19.42 -3.49 18.63
C LEU A 134 18.12 -2.92 19.15
N GLU A 135 17.84 -3.10 20.44
CA GLU A 135 16.77 -2.35 21.10
C GLU A 135 17.06 -0.85 21.02
N ASN A 136 16.07 -0.08 20.60
CA ASN A 136 16.26 1.34 20.40
C ASN A 136 14.96 2.09 20.57
N GLU A 137 14.93 3.06 21.48
CA GLU A 137 13.74 3.81 21.88
C GLU A 137 13.64 5.22 21.25
N SER A 138 14.21 5.43 20.06
CA SER A 138 14.23 6.74 19.43
C SER A 138 12.86 7.15 18.90
N LYS A 139 12.48 8.40 19.18
CA LYS A 139 11.29 9.01 18.57
C LYS A 139 11.52 9.22 17.08
N VAL A 140 10.51 8.88 16.29
CA VAL A 140 10.51 9.00 14.83
C VAL A 140 9.24 9.73 14.38
N LYS A 141 9.38 10.59 13.36
CA LYS A 141 8.21 11.12 12.65
C LYS A 141 7.88 10.15 11.53
N VAL A 142 6.60 9.82 11.38
CA VAL A 142 6.13 8.83 10.42
C VAL A 142 5.23 9.53 9.40
N VAL A 143 5.43 9.19 8.13
CA VAL A 143 4.57 9.61 7.03
C VAL A 143 3.92 8.37 6.42
N SER A 144 2.59 8.36 6.39
CA SER A 144 1.80 7.44 5.59
C SER A 144 1.22 8.16 4.36
N TYR A 145 0.77 7.38 3.38
CA TYR A 145 0.30 7.88 2.10
C TYR A 145 -1.17 7.50 1.87
N GLY A 146 -1.91 8.42 1.28
CA GLY A 146 -3.30 8.22 0.92
C GLY A 146 -3.66 8.88 -0.41
N ARG A 147 -4.94 8.79 -0.76
CA ARG A 147 -5.52 9.45 -1.92
C ARG A 147 -6.79 10.19 -1.55
N ILE A 148 -6.86 11.46 -1.94
CA ILE A 148 -8.03 12.31 -1.82
C ILE A 148 -9.04 11.89 -2.89
N SER A 149 -10.25 11.53 -2.46
CA SER A 149 -11.34 11.21 -3.37
C SER A 149 -12.08 12.47 -3.76
N TYR A 150 -12.38 13.33 -2.78
CA TYR A 150 -12.92 14.66 -2.99
C TYR A 150 -12.64 15.59 -1.81
N ILE A 151 -12.77 16.88 -2.05
CA ILE A 151 -12.77 17.93 -1.02
C ILE A 151 -14.03 18.79 -1.15
N SER A 152 -14.47 19.38 -0.05
CA SER A 152 -15.53 20.37 0.00
C SER A 152 -15.10 21.57 0.85
N LYS A 153 -15.98 22.57 0.96
CA LYS A 153 -15.78 23.72 1.87
C LYS A 153 -15.74 23.29 3.34
N GLU A 154 -16.37 22.17 3.68
CA GLU A 154 -16.53 21.69 5.06
C GLU A 154 -15.49 20.63 5.45
N GLY A 155 -15.00 19.85 4.49
CA GLY A 155 -14.04 18.81 4.81
C GLY A 155 -13.42 18.13 3.59
N ILE A 156 -12.84 16.97 3.87
CA ILE A 156 -12.11 16.13 2.94
C ILE A 156 -12.53 14.69 3.11
N HIS A 157 -12.66 14.00 1.99
CA HIS A 157 -12.80 12.56 1.95
C HIS A 157 -11.56 11.97 1.28
N PHE A 158 -10.89 11.07 1.98
CA PHE A 158 -9.67 10.43 1.50
C PHE A 158 -9.59 8.97 1.91
N GLU A 159 -8.71 8.25 1.21
CA GLU A 159 -8.48 6.83 1.36
C GLU A 159 -7.03 6.60 1.80
N CYS A 160 -6.81 5.78 2.83
CA CYS A 160 -5.47 5.47 3.32
C CYS A 160 -5.38 4.06 3.91
N ARG A 161 -4.17 3.64 4.29
CA ARG A 161 -3.91 2.36 4.95
C ARG A 161 -3.64 2.53 6.46
N LEU A 162 -4.34 3.46 7.09
CA LEU A 162 -4.35 3.64 8.54
C LEU A 162 -5.77 3.38 9.04
N ARG A 163 -5.90 2.66 10.15
CA ARG A 163 -7.18 2.56 10.87
C ARG A 163 -7.30 3.78 11.77
N LEU A 164 -8.20 4.67 11.40
CA LEU A 164 -8.49 5.91 12.11
C LEU A 164 -9.87 5.83 12.77
N ALA A 165 -10.04 6.52 13.88
CA ALA A 165 -11.28 6.63 14.62
C ALA A 165 -11.83 8.06 14.55
N PRO A 166 -13.16 8.25 14.75
CA PRO A 166 -13.71 9.58 14.99
C PRO A 166 -12.94 10.31 16.09
N ASP A 167 -12.82 11.63 15.93
CA ASP A 167 -12.04 12.53 16.80
C ASP A 167 -10.52 12.41 16.74
N ASP A 168 -9.95 11.45 16.00
CA ASP A 168 -8.50 11.47 15.74
C ASP A 168 -8.10 12.77 15.01
N GLU A 169 -7.05 13.43 15.49
CA GLU A 169 -6.49 14.62 14.88
C GLU A 169 -5.38 14.22 13.91
N LEU A 170 -5.42 14.77 12.69
CA LEU A 170 -4.45 14.48 11.65
C LEU A 170 -3.73 15.74 11.20
N TYR A 171 -2.46 15.60 10.87
CA TYR A 171 -1.71 16.61 10.15
C TYR A 171 -1.36 16.07 8.77
N ILE A 172 -1.79 16.79 7.72
CA ILE A 172 -1.60 16.33 6.34
C ILE A 172 -0.84 17.36 5.49
N THR A 173 -0.23 16.86 4.42
CA THR A 173 0.16 17.69 3.28
C THR A 173 -0.32 17.04 1.98
N SER A 174 -0.59 17.88 1.00
CA SER A 174 -1.01 17.53 -0.36
C SER A 174 -0.63 18.67 -1.32
N PRO A 175 -0.76 18.49 -2.64
CA PRO A 175 -0.60 19.59 -3.60
C PRO A 175 -1.45 20.82 -3.23
N LEU A 176 -2.69 20.62 -2.75
CA LEU A 176 -3.55 21.69 -2.21
C LEU A 176 -2.85 22.53 -1.15
N SER A 177 -2.24 21.90 -0.13
CA SER A 177 -1.55 22.66 0.93
C SER A 177 -0.35 23.45 0.38
N GLN A 178 0.35 22.93 -0.63
CA GLN A 178 1.51 23.59 -1.23
C GLN A 178 1.09 24.81 -2.03
N GLU A 179 0.02 24.67 -2.84
CA GLU A 179 -0.52 25.75 -3.65
C GLU A 179 -1.08 26.89 -2.78
N LEU A 180 -1.70 26.55 -1.66
CA LEU A 180 -2.16 27.51 -0.65
C LEU A 180 -1.03 28.11 0.20
N GLY A 181 0.23 27.73 -0.01
CA GLY A 181 1.38 28.20 0.78
C GLY A 181 1.35 27.74 2.25
N LEU A 182 0.62 26.66 2.56
CA LEU A 182 0.48 26.11 3.91
C LEU A 182 1.56 25.05 4.17
N GLN A 183 2.17 25.06 5.36
CA GLN A 183 3.10 24.00 5.78
C GLN A 183 2.41 22.64 5.98
N GLY A 184 1.09 22.66 6.12
CA GLY A 184 0.21 21.51 6.26
C GLY A 184 -1.15 21.92 6.81
N ILE A 185 -2.08 20.98 6.81
CA ILE A 185 -3.48 21.20 7.16
C ILE A 185 -3.84 20.28 8.32
N LYS A 186 -4.45 20.83 9.37
CA LYS A 186 -4.99 20.06 10.49
C LYS A 186 -6.41 19.64 10.19
N LEU A 187 -6.68 18.35 10.41
CA LEU A 187 -7.99 17.75 10.22
C LEU A 187 -8.46 17.07 11.49
N LYS A 188 -9.78 16.97 11.63
CA LYS A 188 -10.40 16.13 12.65
C LYS A 188 -11.25 15.06 11.97
N VAL A 189 -10.97 13.80 12.24
CA VAL A 189 -11.73 12.69 11.67
C VAL A 189 -13.15 12.73 12.19
N THR A 190 -14.11 12.72 11.25
CA THR A 190 -15.55 12.72 11.54
C THR A 190 -16.15 11.33 11.39
N GLY A 191 -15.58 10.50 10.53
CA GLY A 191 -16.04 9.14 10.31
C GLY A 191 -15.10 8.34 9.42
N THR A 192 -15.30 7.03 9.42
CA THR A 192 -14.65 6.12 8.47
C THR A 192 -15.71 5.26 7.80
N SER A 193 -15.46 4.88 6.55
CA SER A 193 -16.40 4.11 5.76
C SER A 193 -15.68 3.12 4.85
N GLN A 194 -16.47 2.22 4.28
CA GLN A 194 -16.03 1.32 3.21
C GLN A 194 -16.35 1.92 1.83
N ASP A 195 -16.68 3.21 1.74
CA ASP A 195 -16.93 3.89 0.45
C ASP A 195 -15.61 4.27 -0.23
N VAL A 196 -14.95 3.27 -0.81
CA VAL A 196 -13.63 3.41 -1.43
C VAL A 196 -13.71 3.47 -2.96
N TYR A 197 -13.04 4.47 -3.53
CA TYR A 197 -12.91 4.71 -4.96
C TYR A 197 -11.60 4.16 -5.53
N TYR A 198 -10.54 4.07 -4.72
CA TYR A 198 -9.17 3.80 -5.18
C TYR A 198 -8.56 2.52 -4.64
N ASN A 199 -9.39 1.61 -4.16
CA ASN A 199 -8.98 0.27 -3.74
C ASN A 199 -8.14 0.25 -2.45
N TYR A 200 -8.32 1.25 -1.58
CA TYR A 200 -7.82 1.22 -0.20
C TYR A 200 -8.73 0.37 0.70
N PRO A 201 -8.25 -0.04 1.89
CA PRO A 201 -9.04 -0.81 2.85
C PRO A 201 -10.17 -0.01 3.52
N SER A 202 -10.06 1.32 3.54
CA SER A 202 -11.05 2.21 4.14
C SER A 202 -10.95 3.62 3.57
N ALA A 203 -12.08 4.31 3.59
CA ALA A 203 -12.19 5.74 3.39
C ALA A 203 -12.40 6.47 4.72
N VAL A 204 -12.04 7.73 4.75
CA VAL A 204 -12.01 8.59 5.92
C VAL A 204 -12.62 9.93 5.54
N ASP A 205 -13.61 10.35 6.30
CA ASP A 205 -14.22 11.67 6.23
C ASP A 205 -13.67 12.52 7.38
N ALA A 206 -13.12 13.68 7.07
CA ALA A 206 -12.54 14.58 8.06
C ALA A 206 -12.91 16.05 7.81
N ALA A 207 -13.07 16.81 8.88
CA ALA A 207 -13.39 18.24 8.82
C ALA A 207 -12.13 19.09 8.89
N TRP A 208 -12.17 20.26 8.26
CA TRP A 208 -11.15 21.30 8.42
C TRP A 208 -11.22 21.88 9.85
N VAL A 209 -10.10 21.94 10.56
CA VAL A 209 -10.08 22.41 11.96
C VAL A 209 -9.89 23.91 12.06
N ASP A 210 -9.06 24.49 11.20
CA ASP A 210 -8.72 25.91 11.24
C ASP A 210 -9.65 26.72 10.32
N GLU A 211 -10.38 27.68 10.89
CA GLU A 211 -11.36 28.51 10.17
C GLU A 211 -10.73 29.39 9.08
N LYS A 212 -9.46 29.81 9.22
CA LYS A 212 -8.77 30.57 8.17
C LYS A 212 -8.41 29.66 7.01
N GLN A 213 -7.87 28.46 7.30
CA GLN A 213 -7.59 27.45 6.28
C GLN A 213 -8.87 27.02 5.57
N LYS A 214 -9.96 26.81 6.30
CA LYS A 214 -11.28 26.47 5.75
C LYS A 214 -11.75 27.48 4.70
N LYS A 215 -11.65 28.79 5.00
CA LYS A 215 -11.99 29.85 4.03
C LYS A 215 -11.13 29.81 2.77
N LEU A 216 -9.81 29.67 2.94
CA LEU A 216 -8.87 29.56 1.79
C LEU A 216 -9.19 28.35 0.91
N ILE A 217 -9.40 27.19 1.53
CA ILE A 217 -9.77 25.96 0.83
C ILE A 217 -11.12 26.14 0.13
N GLY A 218 -12.11 26.76 0.77
CA GLY A 218 -13.42 27.00 0.16
C GLY A 218 -13.36 27.89 -1.08
N SER A 219 -12.54 28.95 -1.04
CA SER A 219 -12.25 29.78 -2.22
C SER A 219 -11.56 28.97 -3.32
N TRP A 220 -10.53 28.19 -2.96
CA TRP A 220 -9.77 27.37 -3.89
C TRP A 220 -10.64 26.31 -4.59
N VAL A 221 -11.50 25.63 -3.83
CA VAL A 221 -12.47 24.64 -4.32
C VAL A 221 -13.40 25.26 -5.36
N THR A 222 -13.78 26.52 -5.16
CA THR A 222 -14.66 27.25 -6.08
C THR A 222 -13.93 27.71 -7.34
N SER A 223 -12.66 28.09 -7.24
CA SER A 223 -11.87 28.58 -8.38
C SER A 223 -11.27 27.46 -9.25
N HIS A 224 -11.12 26.24 -8.72
CA HIS A 224 -10.48 25.11 -9.41
C HIS A 224 -11.47 24.03 -9.85
N ARG A 225 -12.65 24.44 -10.33
CA ARG A 225 -13.73 23.52 -10.75
C ARG A 225 -13.36 22.71 -11.99
N GLU A 226 -12.41 23.16 -12.79
CA GLU A 226 -11.85 22.44 -13.93
C GLU A 226 -11.12 21.16 -13.55
N LEU A 227 -10.66 21.02 -12.29
CA LEU A 227 -10.05 19.79 -11.79
C LEU A 227 -11.08 18.70 -11.45
N ASN A 228 -12.37 19.04 -11.45
CA ASN A 228 -13.42 18.14 -11.00
C ASN A 228 -13.47 16.88 -11.88
N SER A 229 -13.29 15.73 -11.26
CA SER A 229 -13.35 14.42 -11.90
C SER A 229 -14.36 13.53 -11.16
N PRO A 230 -15.66 13.73 -11.41
CA PRO A 230 -16.73 12.99 -10.74
C PRO A 230 -16.55 11.48 -10.87
N LYS A 231 -16.93 10.76 -9.82
CA LYS A 231 -16.78 9.32 -9.76
C LYS A 231 -17.82 8.66 -10.64
N LYS A 232 -17.34 7.78 -11.52
CA LYS A 232 -18.21 7.03 -12.42
C LYS A 232 -19.05 6.02 -11.65
N THR A 233 -20.33 5.93 -12.00
CA THR A 233 -21.28 4.95 -11.47
C THR A 233 -20.83 3.55 -11.87
N LYS A 234 -20.54 2.68 -10.91
CA LYS A 234 -20.02 1.34 -11.17
C LYS A 234 -21.15 0.40 -11.56
N ILE A 235 -21.01 -0.28 -12.70
CA ILE A 235 -21.97 -1.28 -13.19
C ILE A 235 -21.22 -2.61 -13.29
N LEU A 236 -21.77 -3.68 -12.73
CA LEU A 236 -21.23 -5.04 -12.90
C LEU A 236 -22.12 -5.80 -13.88
N PHE A 237 -21.55 -6.26 -14.99
CA PHE A 237 -22.25 -7.11 -15.95
C PHE A 237 -21.74 -8.55 -15.83
N ILE A 238 -22.61 -9.46 -15.42
CA ILE A 238 -22.32 -10.88 -15.26
C ILE A 238 -22.75 -11.60 -16.53
N HIS A 239 -21.78 -11.97 -17.37
CA HIS A 239 -22.02 -12.62 -18.65
C HIS A 239 -20.78 -13.39 -19.11
N PRO A 240 -20.83 -14.70 -19.41
CA PRO A 240 -19.63 -15.46 -19.77
C PRO A 240 -19.07 -15.13 -21.16
N GLU A 241 -19.92 -14.65 -22.08
CA GLU A 241 -19.50 -14.35 -23.46
C GLU A 241 -18.80 -12.99 -23.59
N LEU A 242 -17.55 -13.01 -24.08
CA LEU A 242 -16.72 -11.82 -24.28
C LEU A 242 -17.30 -10.84 -25.32
N ASN A 243 -17.98 -11.35 -26.34
CA ASN A 243 -18.59 -10.49 -27.37
C ASN A 243 -19.68 -9.61 -26.76
N SER A 244 -20.59 -10.19 -25.98
CA SER A 244 -21.65 -9.48 -25.28
C SER A 244 -21.09 -8.48 -24.27
N GLN A 245 -20.06 -8.87 -23.49
CA GLN A 245 -19.38 -7.93 -22.58
C GLN A 245 -18.81 -6.72 -23.33
N ARG A 246 -18.16 -6.95 -24.47
CA ARG A 246 -17.58 -5.89 -25.31
C ARG A 246 -18.66 -5.00 -25.94
N GLU A 247 -19.74 -5.58 -26.43
CA GLU A 247 -20.86 -4.83 -26.99
C GLU A 247 -21.51 -3.94 -25.92
N PHE A 248 -21.77 -4.50 -24.74
CA PHE A 248 -22.31 -3.76 -23.59
C PHE A 248 -21.40 -2.59 -23.20
N LEU A 249 -20.08 -2.81 -23.15
CA LEU A 249 -19.10 -1.75 -22.87
C LEU A 249 -19.15 -0.63 -23.90
N ASN A 250 -19.26 -0.98 -25.19
CA ASN A 250 -19.22 -0.03 -26.29
C ASN A 250 -20.48 0.84 -26.35
N GLN A 251 -21.63 0.28 -25.98
CA GLN A 251 -22.91 1.01 -25.98
C GLN A 251 -23.15 1.80 -24.69
N THR A 252 -22.50 1.44 -23.58
CA THR A 252 -22.62 2.17 -22.31
C THR A 252 -21.90 3.53 -22.37
N ASN A 253 -22.48 4.59 -21.81
CA ASN A 253 -21.81 5.88 -21.67
C ASN A 253 -20.61 5.80 -20.69
N GLN A 254 -19.42 5.52 -21.21
CA GLN A 254 -18.21 5.33 -20.41
C GLN A 254 -17.69 6.61 -19.75
N THR A 255 -18.24 7.79 -20.06
CA THR A 255 -17.91 9.02 -19.31
C THR A 255 -18.54 9.02 -17.93
N HIS A 256 -19.75 8.44 -17.81
CA HIS A 256 -20.51 8.40 -16.57
C HIS A 256 -20.42 7.03 -15.86
N TYR A 257 -20.41 5.93 -16.60
CA TYR A 257 -20.38 4.59 -16.02
C TYR A 257 -18.98 3.97 -16.05
N SER A 258 -18.65 3.20 -15.02
CA SER A 258 -17.50 2.30 -15.01
C SER A 258 -18.00 0.86 -15.01
N VAL A 259 -17.98 0.24 -16.18
CA VAL A 259 -18.40 -1.14 -16.34
C VAL A 259 -17.30 -2.09 -15.86
N ARG A 260 -17.70 -3.12 -15.13
CA ARG A 260 -16.90 -4.28 -14.73
C ARG A 260 -17.62 -5.54 -15.18
N PHE A 261 -16.86 -6.60 -15.34
CA PHE A 261 -17.38 -7.88 -15.79
C PHE A 261 -17.04 -8.95 -14.78
N ALA A 262 -17.94 -9.92 -14.67
CA ALA A 262 -17.69 -11.21 -14.08
C ALA A 262 -18.23 -12.25 -15.06
N ASN A 263 -17.55 -13.37 -15.21
CA ASN A 263 -18.04 -14.44 -16.07
C ASN A 263 -19.18 -15.19 -15.39
N HIS A 264 -19.10 -15.33 -14.06
CA HIS A 264 -20.02 -16.10 -13.23
C HIS A 264 -20.40 -15.40 -11.92
N ILE A 265 -21.47 -15.86 -11.26
CA ILE A 265 -21.98 -15.27 -10.01
C ILE A 265 -20.99 -15.40 -8.84
N ASP A 266 -20.23 -16.47 -8.76
CA ASP A 266 -19.20 -16.66 -7.73
C ASP A 266 -18.05 -15.63 -7.85
N GLU A 267 -17.56 -15.39 -9.07
CA GLU A 267 -16.59 -14.33 -9.36
C GLU A 267 -17.15 -12.93 -9.00
N ALA A 268 -18.43 -12.70 -9.31
CA ALA A 268 -19.10 -11.46 -8.93
C ALA A 268 -19.14 -11.26 -7.40
N LEU A 269 -19.46 -12.31 -6.64
CA LEU A 269 -19.47 -12.28 -5.17
C LEU A 269 -18.10 -11.96 -4.59
N GLU A 270 -17.02 -12.52 -5.15
CA GLU A 270 -15.65 -12.18 -4.74
C GLU A 270 -15.35 -10.70 -4.97
N SER A 271 -15.84 -10.14 -6.08
CA SER A 271 -15.61 -8.74 -6.46
C SER A 271 -16.26 -7.74 -5.48
N PHE A 272 -17.34 -8.11 -4.80
CA PHE A 272 -18.06 -7.23 -3.87
C PHE A 272 -17.26 -6.87 -2.61
N ASN A 273 -16.23 -7.65 -2.28
CA ASN A 273 -15.27 -7.29 -1.22
C ASN A 273 -14.45 -6.02 -1.54
N TYR A 274 -14.44 -5.64 -2.82
CA TYR A 274 -13.49 -4.71 -3.40
C TYR A 274 -14.15 -3.62 -4.23
N MET A 275 -15.43 -3.81 -4.56
CA MET A 275 -16.24 -2.97 -5.42
C MET A 275 -17.67 -2.91 -4.90
N LYS A 276 -18.28 -1.72 -4.97
CA LYS A 276 -19.70 -1.51 -4.74
C LYS A 276 -20.36 -1.07 -6.06
N PRO A 277 -20.96 -1.98 -6.83
CA PRO A 277 -21.72 -1.59 -8.01
C PRO A 277 -23.02 -0.89 -7.59
N ALA A 278 -23.42 0.13 -8.34
CA ALA A 278 -24.74 0.73 -8.22
C ALA A 278 -25.81 -0.13 -8.91
N CYS A 279 -25.41 -0.87 -9.96
CA CYS A 279 -26.26 -1.85 -10.64
C CYS A 279 -25.50 -3.11 -10.99
N VAL A 280 -26.14 -4.27 -10.84
CA VAL A 280 -25.67 -5.57 -11.31
C VAL A 280 -26.59 -6.10 -12.39
N VAL A 281 -26.06 -6.38 -13.57
CA VAL A 281 -26.80 -6.94 -14.70
C VAL A 281 -26.45 -8.42 -14.80
N ILE A 282 -27.46 -9.29 -14.76
CA ILE A 282 -27.30 -10.75 -14.75
C ILE A 282 -28.07 -11.35 -15.92
N HIS A 283 -27.42 -12.18 -16.72
CA HIS A 283 -28.10 -12.95 -17.76
C HIS A 283 -28.93 -14.09 -17.15
N SER A 284 -30.15 -14.32 -17.66
CA SER A 284 -31.08 -15.38 -17.23
C SER A 284 -30.40 -16.76 -17.12
N LYS A 285 -29.68 -17.18 -18.17
CA LYS A 285 -28.91 -18.45 -18.20
C LYS A 285 -27.91 -18.59 -17.06
N GLU A 286 -27.18 -17.53 -16.74
CA GLU A 286 -26.21 -17.56 -15.63
C GLU A 286 -26.93 -17.74 -14.29
N TRP A 287 -28.08 -17.09 -14.12
CA TRP A 287 -28.91 -17.27 -12.93
C TRP A 287 -29.41 -18.70 -12.78
N THR A 288 -30.01 -19.26 -13.83
CA THR A 288 -30.63 -20.60 -13.78
C THR A 288 -29.61 -21.72 -13.61
N GLN A 289 -28.40 -21.55 -14.11
CA GLN A 289 -27.31 -22.54 -13.96
C GLN A 289 -26.61 -22.44 -12.59
N THR A 290 -26.79 -21.33 -11.87
CA THR A 290 -26.17 -21.11 -10.57
C THR A 290 -26.92 -21.81 -9.45
N SER A 291 -26.18 -22.40 -8.49
CA SER A 291 -26.79 -23.04 -7.31
C SER A 291 -27.64 -22.08 -6.47
N SER A 292 -28.70 -22.60 -5.85
CA SER A 292 -29.59 -21.83 -4.97
C SER A 292 -28.85 -21.13 -3.81
N VAL A 293 -27.75 -21.73 -3.33
CA VAL A 293 -26.88 -21.13 -2.29
C VAL A 293 -26.22 -19.85 -2.80
N LEU A 294 -25.66 -19.86 -4.01
CA LEU A 294 -25.02 -18.69 -4.60
C LEU A 294 -26.05 -17.63 -5.01
N GLN A 295 -27.21 -18.03 -5.54
CA GLN A 295 -28.34 -17.14 -5.81
C GLN A 295 -28.79 -16.38 -4.55
N SER A 296 -28.90 -17.08 -3.41
CA SER A 296 -29.26 -16.44 -2.14
C SER A 296 -28.17 -15.46 -1.67
N LYS A 297 -26.89 -15.85 -1.77
CA LYS A 297 -25.75 -15.01 -1.38
C LYS A 297 -25.65 -13.72 -2.20
N ILE A 298 -25.90 -13.77 -3.51
CA ILE A 298 -25.85 -12.58 -4.35
C ILE A 298 -27.01 -11.65 -4.03
N GLN A 299 -28.23 -12.15 -3.80
CA GLN A 299 -29.35 -11.33 -3.34
C GLN A 299 -29.04 -10.64 -2.01
N ASP A 300 -28.50 -11.36 -1.03
CA ASP A 300 -28.11 -10.77 0.27
C ASP A 300 -27.06 -9.67 0.10
N SER A 301 -26.10 -9.89 -0.80
CA SER A 301 -25.07 -8.90 -1.11
C SER A 301 -25.66 -7.67 -1.80
N LEU A 302 -26.57 -7.83 -2.75
CA LEU A 302 -27.24 -6.71 -3.45
C LEU A 302 -28.04 -5.85 -2.47
N VAL A 303 -28.80 -6.48 -1.57
CA VAL A 303 -29.54 -5.79 -0.50
C VAL A 303 -28.58 -5.02 0.41
N LYS A 304 -27.50 -5.68 0.87
CA LYS A 304 -26.48 -5.05 1.73
C LYS A 304 -25.79 -3.86 1.06
N LEU A 305 -25.58 -3.94 -0.25
CA LEU A 305 -24.93 -2.90 -1.04
C LEU A 305 -25.91 -1.79 -1.48
N ASN A 306 -27.21 -1.99 -1.29
CA ASN A 306 -28.26 -1.15 -1.87
C ASN A 306 -28.09 -1.00 -3.40
N ALA A 307 -27.69 -2.09 -4.07
CA ALA A 307 -27.45 -2.12 -5.51
C ALA A 307 -28.74 -2.47 -6.26
N GLN A 308 -29.00 -1.76 -7.35
CA GLN A 308 -30.01 -2.16 -8.33
C GLN A 308 -29.56 -3.43 -9.04
N TRP A 309 -30.51 -4.16 -9.60
CA TRP A 309 -30.16 -5.28 -10.45
C TRP A 309 -31.17 -5.52 -11.56
N ILE A 310 -30.65 -6.00 -12.70
CA ILE A 310 -31.41 -6.23 -13.92
C ILE A 310 -31.19 -7.68 -14.35
N PHE A 311 -32.28 -8.39 -14.62
CA PHE A 311 -32.23 -9.64 -15.37
C PHE A 311 -32.41 -9.39 -16.85
N VAL A 312 -31.45 -9.89 -17.63
CA VAL A 312 -31.55 -9.97 -19.08
C VAL A 312 -32.24 -11.29 -19.41
N GLN A 313 -33.44 -11.21 -19.97
CA GLN A 313 -34.26 -12.36 -20.35
C GLN A 313 -33.93 -12.81 -21.77
N ASP A 314 -33.88 -14.11 -22.02
CA ASP A 314 -33.89 -14.63 -23.40
C ASP A 314 -35.32 -14.52 -23.96
N GLU A 315 -35.44 -14.35 -25.28
CA GLU A 315 -36.74 -14.17 -25.97
C GLU A 315 -37.74 -15.29 -25.67
N ASP A 316 -37.25 -16.52 -25.43
CA ASP A 316 -38.05 -17.73 -25.22
C ASP A 316 -38.05 -18.22 -23.75
N SER A 317 -37.52 -17.44 -22.81
CA SER A 317 -37.43 -17.84 -21.40
C SER A 317 -38.57 -17.25 -20.56
N GLU A 318 -39.24 -18.09 -19.77
CA GLU A 318 -40.16 -17.58 -18.74
C GLU A 318 -39.39 -16.76 -17.70
N PRO A 319 -39.96 -15.65 -17.20
CA PRO A 319 -39.36 -14.89 -16.12
C PRO A 319 -39.10 -15.81 -14.91
N PRO A 320 -37.94 -15.70 -14.25
CA PRO A 320 -37.70 -16.42 -13.01
C PRO A 320 -38.80 -16.08 -11.98
N ASP A 321 -39.25 -17.09 -11.23
CA ASP A 321 -40.30 -16.92 -10.24
C ASP A 321 -39.93 -15.81 -9.25
N GLN A 322 -40.74 -14.76 -9.26
CA GLN A 322 -40.48 -13.54 -8.51
C GLN A 322 -40.68 -13.72 -7.00
N SER A 323 -41.39 -14.77 -6.58
CA SER A 323 -41.62 -15.09 -5.16
C SER A 323 -40.33 -15.40 -4.40
N HIS A 324 -39.27 -15.80 -5.13
CA HIS A 324 -37.98 -16.16 -4.57
C HIS A 324 -36.98 -14.98 -4.47
N PHE A 325 -37.37 -13.78 -4.92
CA PHE A 325 -36.49 -12.60 -4.86
C PHE A 325 -36.73 -11.78 -3.60
N LYS A 326 -35.66 -11.58 -2.80
CA LYS A 326 -35.65 -10.65 -1.66
C LYS A 326 -35.74 -9.18 -2.10
N LEU A 327 -35.29 -8.88 -3.31
CA LEU A 327 -35.33 -7.56 -3.95
C LEU A 327 -35.80 -7.75 -5.39
N LEU A 328 -36.90 -7.11 -5.78
CA LEU A 328 -37.43 -7.29 -7.14
C LEU A 328 -36.45 -6.72 -8.19
N PRO A 329 -36.04 -7.53 -9.17
CA PRO A 329 -35.16 -7.08 -10.24
C PRO A 329 -35.91 -6.24 -11.28
N GLY A 330 -35.18 -5.37 -11.95
CA GLY A 330 -35.59 -4.87 -13.27
C GLY A 330 -35.47 -5.97 -14.31
N PHE A 331 -36.28 -5.91 -15.36
CA PHE A 331 -36.19 -6.84 -16.49
C PHE A 331 -35.80 -6.10 -17.75
N SER A 332 -34.94 -6.73 -18.56
CA SER A 332 -34.56 -6.26 -19.88
C SER A 332 -34.70 -7.41 -20.89
N PRO A 333 -35.15 -7.13 -22.12
CA PRO A 333 -35.04 -8.09 -23.22
C PRO A 333 -33.55 -8.32 -23.58
N PRO A 334 -33.22 -9.35 -24.39
CA PRO A 334 -31.84 -9.81 -24.56
C PRO A 334 -30.95 -8.84 -25.34
N GLN A 335 -31.53 -7.88 -26.03
CA GLN A 335 -30.78 -6.88 -26.77
C GLN A 335 -29.94 -6.01 -25.82
N ILE A 336 -28.65 -5.90 -26.10
CA ILE A 336 -27.70 -5.10 -25.31
C ILE A 336 -28.12 -3.64 -25.20
N SER A 337 -28.67 -3.05 -26.27
CA SER A 337 -29.15 -1.67 -26.29
C SER A 337 -30.29 -1.43 -25.29
N ALA A 338 -31.23 -2.38 -25.18
CA ALA A 338 -32.30 -2.34 -24.20
C ALA A 338 -31.78 -2.48 -22.77
N THR A 339 -30.77 -3.34 -22.58
CA THR A 339 -30.13 -3.54 -21.28
C THR A 339 -29.41 -2.26 -20.82
N VAL A 340 -28.71 -1.58 -21.72
CA VAL A 340 -28.07 -0.28 -21.44
C VAL A 340 -29.12 0.77 -21.08
N MET A 341 -30.23 0.87 -21.82
CA MET A 341 -31.33 1.79 -21.49
C MET A 341 -31.95 1.49 -20.11
N ALA A 342 -32.10 0.21 -19.75
CA ALA A 342 -32.58 -0.19 -18.43
C ALA A 342 -31.61 0.23 -17.31
N VAL A 343 -30.30 0.07 -17.53
CA VAL A 343 -29.26 0.57 -16.60
C VAL A 343 -29.36 2.08 -16.44
N GLU A 344 -29.46 2.84 -17.53
CA GLU A 344 -29.54 4.30 -17.48
C GLU A 344 -30.82 4.78 -16.78
N LYS A 345 -31.91 4.04 -16.90
CA LYS A 345 -33.16 4.33 -16.20
C LYS A 345 -33.08 4.06 -14.69
N LEU A 346 -32.45 2.96 -14.27
CA LEU A 346 -32.34 2.59 -12.85
C LEU A 346 -31.19 3.30 -12.14
N CYS A 347 -30.16 3.72 -12.87
CA CYS A 347 -28.99 4.42 -12.37
C CYS A 347 -28.77 5.71 -13.18
N PRO A 348 -29.68 6.70 -13.05
CA PRO A 348 -29.63 7.90 -13.87
C PRO A 348 -28.34 8.69 -13.67
N ILE A 349 -27.94 9.38 -14.73
CA ILE A 349 -26.79 10.29 -14.73
C ILE A 349 -27.09 11.46 -13.79
N LEU A 350 -26.54 11.41 -12.58
CA LEU A 350 -26.65 12.51 -11.63
C LEU A 350 -25.58 13.57 -11.90
N PRO A 351 -25.92 14.88 -11.79
CA PRO A 351 -24.91 15.93 -11.84
C PRO A 351 -23.92 15.76 -10.68
N ALA A 352 -22.68 16.17 -10.91
CA ALA A 352 -21.68 16.19 -9.85
C ALA A 352 -22.16 17.07 -8.69
N ASP A 353 -21.94 16.61 -7.46
CA ASP A 353 -22.25 17.37 -6.25
C ASP A 353 -21.56 18.74 -6.33
N PRO A 354 -22.32 19.86 -6.36
CA PRO A 354 -21.78 21.18 -6.61
C PRO A 354 -20.87 21.67 -5.47
N ASP A 355 -20.94 21.05 -4.30
CA ASP A 355 -20.12 21.38 -3.14
C ASP A 355 -18.84 20.55 -3.05
N LYS A 356 -18.70 19.51 -3.87
CA LYS A 356 -17.54 18.61 -3.88
C LYS A 356 -16.71 18.77 -5.14
N LEU A 357 -15.40 18.85 -4.94
CA LEU A 357 -14.40 18.72 -5.99
C LEU A 357 -13.78 17.33 -5.92
N TYR A 358 -14.15 16.47 -6.86
CA TYR A 358 -13.63 15.11 -6.94
C TYR A 358 -12.29 15.09 -7.68
N PHE A 359 -11.36 14.28 -7.22
CA PHE A 359 -10.10 14.07 -7.93
C PHE A 359 -10.10 12.71 -8.64
N SER A 360 -9.33 12.57 -9.71
CA SER A 360 -8.99 11.25 -10.25
C SER A 360 -7.77 10.69 -9.53
N LYS A 361 -7.70 9.35 -9.38
CA LYS A 361 -6.52 8.65 -8.84
C LYS A 361 -5.25 8.97 -9.62
N THR A 362 -5.38 9.28 -10.91
CA THR A 362 -4.25 9.55 -11.80
C THR A 362 -3.73 10.98 -11.64
N LEU A 363 -4.52 11.90 -11.09
CA LEU A 363 -4.10 13.28 -10.85
C LEU A 363 -3.14 13.35 -9.66
N GLU A 364 -2.13 14.20 -9.79
CA GLU A 364 -1.18 14.48 -8.72
C GLU A 364 -1.91 15.05 -7.49
N ASP A 365 -2.92 15.88 -7.73
CA ASP A 365 -3.71 16.59 -6.71
C ASP A 365 -4.46 15.66 -5.76
N SER A 366 -4.73 14.43 -6.21
CA SER A 366 -5.30 13.40 -5.34
C SER A 366 -4.31 12.87 -4.31
N ARG A 367 -3.02 13.22 -4.33
CA ARG A 367 -2.02 12.63 -3.41
C ARG A 367 -2.08 13.27 -2.03
N LEU A 368 -2.03 12.41 -1.02
CA LEU A 368 -2.08 12.80 0.38
C LEU A 368 -0.91 12.19 1.16
N LYS A 369 -0.27 12.99 2.00
CA LYS A 369 0.68 12.57 3.04
C LYS A 369 0.07 12.83 4.40
N ILE A 370 0.11 11.83 5.28
CA ILE A 370 -0.41 11.89 6.64
C ILE A 370 0.77 11.75 7.60
N TYR A 371 0.96 12.73 8.47
CA TYR A 371 2.08 12.79 9.41
C TYR A 371 1.60 12.44 10.80
N PHE A 372 2.36 11.59 11.49
CA PHE A 372 2.12 11.19 12.87
C PHE A 372 3.42 10.77 13.55
N PHE A 373 3.36 10.40 14.82
CA PHE A 373 4.54 10.03 15.59
C PHE A 373 4.62 8.54 15.87
N GLY A 374 5.86 8.10 16.07
CA GLY A 374 6.18 6.75 16.50
C GLY A 374 7.46 6.73 17.32
N LYS A 375 7.82 5.52 17.72
CA LYS A 375 9.06 5.20 18.42
C LYS A 375 9.61 3.92 17.82
N THR A 376 10.91 3.84 17.59
CA THR A 376 11.52 2.54 17.36
C THR A 376 11.44 1.75 18.66
N LEU A 377 11.32 0.44 18.56
CA LEU A 377 11.52 -0.50 19.67
C LEU A 377 12.78 -1.32 19.43
N GLU A 378 13.04 -1.60 18.15
CA GLU A 378 14.15 -2.42 17.71
C GLU A 378 14.56 -2.00 16.31
N LEU A 379 15.85 -1.83 16.07
CA LEU A 379 16.44 -1.52 14.76
C LEU A 379 17.25 -2.72 14.30
N GLY A 380 16.95 -3.28 13.14
CA GLY A 380 17.70 -4.38 12.55
C GLY A 380 18.20 -4.07 11.15
N GLU A 381 19.04 -4.94 10.59
CA GLU A 381 19.65 -4.69 9.27
C GLU A 381 18.65 -4.60 8.11
N THR A 382 17.56 -5.38 8.20
CA THR A 382 16.55 -5.52 7.13
C THR A 382 15.24 -4.80 7.45
N GLY A 383 15.11 -4.24 8.65
CA GLY A 383 13.86 -3.66 9.12
C GLY A 383 13.94 -3.04 10.50
N CYS A 384 12.77 -2.70 11.05
CA CYS A 384 12.66 -2.23 12.42
C CYS A 384 11.29 -2.56 13.01
N ARG A 385 11.24 -2.73 14.32
CA ARG A 385 9.99 -2.84 15.07
C ARG A 385 9.62 -1.46 15.59
N LEU A 386 8.39 -1.03 15.31
CA LEU A 386 7.90 0.32 15.64
C LEU A 386 6.72 0.26 16.60
N ALA A 387 6.67 1.21 17.52
CA ALA A 387 5.46 1.62 18.23
C ALA A 387 4.89 2.87 17.53
N LEU A 388 3.61 2.86 17.14
CA LEU A 388 2.97 3.87 16.32
C LEU A 388 1.69 4.42 16.98
N GLU A 389 1.39 5.69 16.71
CA GLU A 389 0.14 6.36 17.13
C GLU A 389 -1.11 5.72 16.49
N PHE A 390 -1.05 5.44 15.19
CA PHE A 390 -2.15 4.84 14.42
C PHE A 390 -1.82 3.42 13.95
N GLU A 391 -2.84 2.56 13.88
CA GLU A 391 -2.70 1.19 13.39
C GLU A 391 -2.52 1.20 11.87
N PRO A 392 -1.40 0.71 11.33
CA PRO A 392 -1.28 0.48 9.89
C PRO A 392 -2.11 -0.73 9.49
N VAL A 393 -2.82 -0.66 8.35
CA VAL A 393 -3.50 -1.80 7.73
C VAL A 393 -2.55 -2.45 6.72
N PRO A 394 -1.92 -3.59 7.03
CA PRO A 394 -0.85 -4.13 6.20
C PRO A 394 -1.34 -4.68 4.85
N PRO A 395 -0.48 -4.72 3.82
CA PRO A 395 0.83 -4.07 3.78
C PRO A 395 0.70 -2.54 3.75
N CYS A 396 1.40 -1.82 4.63
CA CYS A 396 1.31 -0.36 4.70
C CYS A 396 2.70 0.26 4.52
N ASN A 397 2.87 1.07 3.48
CA ASN A 397 4.13 1.73 3.20
C ASN A 397 4.22 3.03 4.01
N LEU A 398 5.34 3.21 4.70
CA LEU A 398 5.63 4.33 5.58
C LEU A 398 6.99 4.95 5.21
N GLN A 399 7.19 6.21 5.59
CA GLN A 399 8.48 6.89 5.57
C GLN A 399 8.79 7.38 6.98
N LEU A 400 10.02 7.13 7.46
CA LEU A 400 10.43 7.44 8.82
C LEU A 400 11.46 8.57 8.85
N ASP A 401 11.18 9.73 9.43
CA ASP A 401 12.24 10.72 9.74
C ASP A 401 13.00 10.26 11.00
N MET A 402 14.21 9.76 10.75
CA MET A 402 15.13 9.20 11.74
C MET A 402 16.34 10.11 12.00
N LYS A 403 16.23 11.43 11.76
CA LYS A 403 17.34 12.38 12.02
C LYS A 403 17.92 12.32 13.45
N SER A 404 17.13 11.86 14.41
CA SER A 404 17.56 11.65 15.80
C SER A 404 18.58 10.52 15.96
N LEU A 405 18.61 9.55 15.04
CA LEU A 405 19.41 8.33 15.16
C LEU A 405 20.87 8.50 14.67
N SER A 406 21.15 9.35 13.68
CA SER A 406 22.54 9.66 13.33
C SER A 406 22.71 11.00 12.59
N LYS A 407 23.87 11.64 12.79
CA LYS A 407 24.32 12.79 11.96
C LYS A 407 24.71 12.36 10.54
N GLN A 408 24.96 11.07 10.31
CA GLN A 408 25.42 10.49 9.06
C GLN A 408 24.34 9.56 8.45
N ASN A 409 23.58 10.12 7.50
CA ASN A 409 22.99 9.45 6.34
C ASN A 409 21.70 8.60 6.45
N LEU A 410 21.12 8.25 7.61
CA LEU A 410 19.77 7.64 7.64
C LEU A 410 18.65 8.70 7.68
N ARG A 411 18.53 9.46 6.58
CA ARG A 411 17.44 10.44 6.43
C ARG A 411 16.27 9.84 5.67
N ASN A 412 15.14 9.68 6.36
CA ASN A 412 13.84 9.36 5.75
C ASN A 412 13.74 7.99 5.05
N PRO A 413 14.23 6.86 5.63
CA PRO A 413 14.04 5.56 4.99
C PRO A 413 12.57 5.24 4.78
N TYR A 414 12.30 4.55 3.69
CA TYR A 414 11.00 3.96 3.43
C TYR A 414 10.96 2.57 4.04
N VAL A 415 9.85 2.27 4.72
CA VAL A 415 9.61 0.95 5.31
C VAL A 415 8.23 0.45 4.91
N ARG A 416 8.07 -0.86 4.91
CA ARG A 416 6.79 -1.53 4.74
C ARG A 416 6.41 -2.19 6.06
N ALA A 417 5.35 -1.69 6.67
CA ALA A 417 4.68 -2.36 7.77
C ALA A 417 4.01 -3.64 7.24
N TRP A 418 4.36 -4.76 7.87
CA TRP A 418 3.89 -6.09 7.55
C TRP A 418 3.29 -6.73 8.82
N PRO A 419 2.38 -7.72 8.70
CA PRO A 419 1.94 -8.45 9.89
C PRO A 419 3.12 -9.10 10.65
N PRO A 420 3.03 -9.25 11.98
CA PRO A 420 1.89 -8.91 12.82
C PRO A 420 1.83 -7.42 13.20
N VAL A 421 0.60 -6.92 13.32
CA VAL A 421 0.30 -5.67 14.02
C VAL A 421 -0.33 -6.04 15.36
N MET A 422 0.19 -5.48 16.45
CA MET A 422 -0.22 -5.82 17.81
C MET A 422 -0.61 -4.56 18.59
N LYS A 423 -1.65 -4.66 19.42
CA LYS A 423 -2.04 -3.57 20.32
C LYS A 423 -1.07 -3.49 21.49
N LEU A 424 -0.54 -2.30 21.75
CA LEU A 424 0.33 -2.06 22.91
C LEU A 424 -0.51 -1.81 24.17
N SER A 425 0.02 -2.19 25.32
CA SER A 425 -0.60 -2.00 26.64
C SER A 425 0.42 -1.47 27.64
N GLY A 426 -0.05 -0.88 28.75
CA GLY A 426 0.81 -0.30 29.80
C GLY A 426 1.23 1.15 29.55
N ASP A 427 2.25 1.60 30.29
CA ASP A 427 2.67 3.01 30.39
C ASP A 427 3.10 3.64 29.04
N LEU A 428 3.72 2.83 28.16
CA LEU A 428 4.12 3.24 26.81
C LEU A 428 2.92 3.72 25.96
N ALA A 429 1.77 3.07 26.11
CA ALA A 429 0.58 3.41 25.34
C ALA A 429 -0.19 4.61 25.89
N ALA A 430 -0.20 4.76 27.22
CA ALA A 430 -0.98 5.80 27.89
C ALA A 430 -0.32 7.18 27.84
N LYS A 431 0.99 7.28 28.08
CA LYS A 431 1.71 8.56 28.19
C LYS A 431 2.15 9.13 26.84
N GLU A 432 2.58 8.27 25.91
CA GLU A 432 3.16 8.70 24.62
C GLU A 432 2.19 8.63 23.44
N LYS A 433 0.91 8.26 23.68
CA LYS A 433 -0.12 8.02 22.64
C LYS A 433 0.28 6.95 21.60
N LEU A 434 1.22 6.06 21.92
CA LEU A 434 1.67 4.99 21.02
C LEU A 434 0.84 3.72 21.23
N ARG A 435 -0.03 3.41 20.27
CA ARG A 435 -1.08 2.39 20.46
C ARG A 435 -0.73 1.04 19.85
N PHE A 436 0.15 0.98 18.85
CA PHE A 436 0.35 -0.23 18.04
C PHE A 436 1.83 -0.57 17.80
N GLY A 437 2.18 -1.83 17.98
CA GLY A 437 3.47 -2.42 17.62
C GLY A 437 3.41 -3.06 16.24
N VAL A 438 4.40 -2.83 15.38
CA VAL A 438 4.46 -3.45 14.04
C VAL A 438 5.88 -3.79 13.64
N MET A 439 6.05 -4.92 12.93
CA MET A 439 7.29 -5.25 12.26
C MET A 439 7.33 -4.60 10.89
N THR A 440 8.46 -3.98 10.56
CA THR A 440 8.66 -3.33 9.27
C THR A 440 9.88 -3.88 8.55
N HIS A 441 9.86 -3.83 7.23
CA HIS A 441 11.01 -4.12 6.38
C HIS A 441 11.41 -2.87 5.61
N PHE A 442 12.71 -2.65 5.41
CA PHE A 442 13.16 -1.49 4.64
C PHE A 442 12.91 -1.67 3.14
N LEU A 443 12.37 -0.63 2.52
CA LEU A 443 12.13 -0.55 1.09
C LEU A 443 13.34 0.10 0.41
N GLY A 444 14.05 -0.65 -0.44
CA GLY A 444 15.07 -0.05 -1.29
C GLY A 444 16.27 0.53 -0.56
N ILE A 445 16.65 -0.03 0.60
CA ILE A 445 17.98 0.25 1.15
C ILE A 445 19.02 -0.12 0.10
N ASP A 446 19.73 0.89 -0.38
CA ASP A 446 20.97 0.72 -1.11
C ASP A 446 22.10 0.30 -0.15
N ASP A 447 23.19 -0.23 -0.69
CA ASP A 447 24.29 -0.75 0.12
C ASP A 447 24.88 0.31 1.06
N HIS A 448 24.84 1.59 0.69
CA HIS A 448 25.38 2.67 1.50
C HIS A 448 24.52 2.93 2.76
N HIS A 449 23.19 2.99 2.61
CA HIS A 449 22.28 3.12 3.76
C HIS A 449 22.29 1.85 4.63
N GLY A 450 22.43 0.68 4.02
CA GLY A 450 22.53 -0.60 4.74
C GLY A 450 23.83 -0.69 5.54
N GLN A 451 24.95 -0.29 4.96
CA GLN A 451 26.24 -0.19 5.64
C GLN A 451 26.20 0.82 6.79
N ALA A 452 25.59 1.99 6.60
CA ALA A 452 25.45 2.98 7.67
C ALA A 452 24.63 2.44 8.86
N LEU A 453 23.55 1.70 8.59
CA LEU A 453 22.74 1.07 9.64
C LEU A 453 23.53 -0.03 10.37
N ARG A 454 24.24 -0.89 9.63
CA ARG A 454 25.11 -1.94 10.20
C ARG A 454 26.22 -1.35 11.05
N LEU A 455 26.89 -0.30 10.57
CA LEU A 455 27.92 0.41 11.32
C LEU A 455 27.36 1.00 12.60
N PHE A 456 26.20 1.67 12.54
CA PHE A 456 25.52 2.20 13.72
C PHE A 456 25.19 1.12 14.75
N ILE A 457 24.58 0.00 14.32
CA ILE A 457 24.25 -1.12 15.20
C ILE A 457 25.52 -1.69 15.85
N ARG A 458 26.59 -1.91 15.05
CA ARG A 458 27.88 -2.41 15.56
C ARG A 458 28.57 -1.45 16.52
N GLU A 459 28.53 -0.14 16.25
CA GLU A 459 29.10 0.87 17.15
C GLU A 459 28.34 0.97 18.47
N ALA A 460 26.99 0.89 18.42
CA ALA A 460 26.15 0.89 19.62
C ALA A 460 26.42 -0.35 20.48
N GLU A 461 26.48 -1.54 19.87
CA GLU A 461 26.83 -2.78 20.55
C GLU A 461 28.26 -2.73 21.11
N MET A 462 29.23 -2.24 20.34
CA MET A 462 30.61 -2.12 20.82
C MET A 462 30.69 -1.21 22.05
N LYS A 463 29.91 -0.12 22.09
CA LYS A 463 29.81 0.74 23.29
C LYS A 463 29.18 0.01 24.47
N GLU A 464 28.09 -0.74 24.27
CA GLU A 464 27.47 -1.54 25.33
C GLU A 464 28.42 -2.64 25.84
N ARG A 465 29.11 -3.34 24.94
CA ARG A 465 30.10 -4.36 25.29
C ARG A 465 31.29 -3.76 26.03
N ILE A 466 31.81 -2.60 25.60
CA ILE A 466 32.87 -1.89 26.32
C ILE A 466 32.40 -1.49 27.71
N ALA A 467 31.18 -0.96 27.85
CA ALA A 467 30.60 -0.58 29.13
C ALA A 467 30.40 -1.80 30.05
N ALA A 468 29.92 -2.92 29.51
CA ALA A 468 29.75 -4.18 30.24
C ALA A 468 31.09 -4.77 30.68
N VAL A 469 32.09 -4.78 29.80
CA VAL A 469 33.46 -5.24 30.13
C VAL A 469 34.10 -4.31 31.16
N ALA A 470 33.93 -2.99 31.07
CA ALA A 470 34.42 -2.03 32.06
C ALA A 470 33.71 -2.16 33.42
N ALA A 471 32.45 -2.58 33.44
CA ALA A 471 31.68 -2.82 34.67
C ALA A 471 32.09 -4.12 35.39
N ILE A 472 32.61 -5.11 34.64
CA ILE A 472 33.08 -6.40 35.16
C ILE A 472 34.61 -6.40 35.35
N ALA A 473 35.32 -5.46 34.72
CA ALA A 473 36.75 -5.25 34.95
C ALA A 473 36.96 -4.96 36.43
N PRO A 474 37.92 -5.65 37.10
CA PRO A 474 38.25 -5.32 38.47
C PRO A 474 38.62 -3.83 38.50
N LYS A 475 38.01 -3.07 39.42
CA LYS A 475 38.52 -1.73 39.74
C LYS A 475 39.99 -1.94 40.10
N MET A 476 40.91 -1.54 39.22
CA MET A 476 42.31 -1.38 39.60
C MET A 476 42.28 -0.38 40.76
N GLY A 477 42.51 -0.93 41.95
CA GLY A 477 42.42 -0.21 43.20
C GLY A 477 43.49 0.87 43.29
N ASP A 478 43.32 1.71 44.30
CA ASP A 478 44.35 2.59 44.83
C ASP A 478 45.70 1.84 44.93
N GLU A 479 46.57 2.01 43.94
CA GLU A 479 47.98 1.69 44.08
C GLU A 479 48.61 2.80 44.92
N PRO A 480 49.30 2.49 46.03
CA PRO A 480 50.01 3.50 46.79
C PRO A 480 51.15 4.05 45.92
N ALA A 481 51.30 5.38 45.93
CA ALA A 481 52.31 6.09 45.15
C ALA A 481 53.71 5.51 45.35
N PRO A 482 54.56 5.47 44.31
CA PRO A 482 55.91 4.95 44.41
C PRO A 482 56.72 5.80 45.39
N ALA A 483 57.45 5.14 46.29
CA ALA A 483 58.34 5.78 47.24
C ALA A 483 59.49 6.50 46.51
N ASP A 484 59.71 7.74 46.93
CA ASP A 484 60.79 8.63 46.49
C ASP A 484 62.14 8.06 46.94
N GLU A 485 62.95 7.53 46.02
CA GLU A 485 64.38 7.24 46.26
C GLU A 485 65.22 8.31 45.56
N SER A 486 65.43 9.43 46.24
CA SER A 486 66.51 10.37 45.95
C SER A 486 67.28 10.73 47.23
N SER A 487 68.21 9.86 47.62
CA SER A 487 69.27 10.22 48.56
C SER A 487 70.57 9.50 48.23
N GLN A 488 71.46 10.25 47.57
CA GLN A 488 72.92 10.31 47.75
C GLN A 488 73.64 9.04 48.23
N ASP A 489 74.57 8.51 47.42
CA ASP A 489 75.89 8.18 47.96
C ASP A 489 77.01 8.25 46.91
N THR A 490 78.05 8.99 47.27
CA THR A 490 79.32 9.22 46.56
C THR A 490 80.20 7.96 46.50
N PRO A 491 81.04 7.76 45.45
CA PRO A 491 81.93 6.61 45.39
C PRO A 491 83.23 6.85 46.19
N PRO A 492 83.77 5.85 46.91
CA PRO A 492 85.12 5.94 47.45
C PRO A 492 86.16 5.62 46.38
N LYS A 493 87.24 6.40 46.42
CA LYS A 493 88.52 6.17 45.74
C LYS A 493 89.08 4.80 46.12
N ASN A 494 89.67 4.10 45.16
CA ASN A 494 90.74 3.16 45.46
C ASN A 494 91.99 3.50 44.62
N GLU A 495 93.08 3.64 45.37
CA GLU A 495 94.47 3.62 44.95
C GLU A 495 94.88 2.19 44.53
N ASN A 496 95.84 2.14 43.60
CA ASN A 496 96.60 1.00 43.06
C ASN A 496 95.92 0.06 42.06
#